data_AF-A0A9D1DNA7-F1
#
_entry.id   AF-A0A9D1DNA7-F1
#
_cell.length_a   1.000
_cell.length_b   1.000
_cell.length_c   1.000
_cell.angle_alpha   90.00
_cell.angle_beta   90.00
_cell.angle_gamma   90.00
#
_symmetry.space_group_name_H-M   'P 1'
#
loop_
_entity.id
_entity.type
_entity.pdbx_description
1 polymer ?
#
loop_
_entity_poly.entity_id
_entity_poly.type
_entity_poly.pdbx_seq_one_letter_code
_entity_poly.pdbx_strand_id
1 'polypeptide(L)' 'MLCSRCHKRPAVVFIASGNDPQHTQGLCLVCAKELGIKPVNDLMEKMGITDDQLEAMEAQMDGLMNMMPG' A
#
# COMPACT_ATOMS: atom_id res chain seq x y z
N MET A 1 -11.11 1.48 -5.47
CA MET A 1 -10.41 0.59 -4.51
C MET A 1 -9.13 1.27 -4.05
N LEU A 2 -9.27 2.40 -3.36
CA LEU A 2 -8.15 3.15 -2.81
C LEU A 2 -8.01 2.81 -1.33
N CYS A 3 -6.85 3.06 -0.77
CA CYS A 3 -6.57 2.89 0.65
C CYS A 3 -7.64 3.60 1.47
N SER A 4 -8.31 2.87 2.35
CA SER A 4 -9.38 3.38 3.23
C SER A 4 -8.88 4.42 4.23
N ARG A 5 -7.55 4.55 4.38
CA ARG A 5 -6.90 5.55 5.25
C ARG A 5 -6.51 6.81 4.50
N CYS A 6 -5.69 6.70 3.44
CA CYS A 6 -5.15 7.87 2.75
C CYS A 6 -5.88 8.24 1.46
N HIS A 7 -6.73 7.37 0.91
CA HIS A 7 -7.51 7.56 -0.32
C HIS A 7 -6.73 8.02 -1.56
N LYS A 8 -5.39 7.98 -1.52
CA LYS A 8 -4.52 8.38 -2.63
C LYS A 8 -4.02 7.19 -3.45
N ARG A 9 -3.72 6.08 -2.77
CA ARG A 9 -3.03 4.92 -3.33
C ARG A 9 -3.96 3.72 -3.43
N PRO A 10 -3.80 2.83 -4.42
CA PRO A 10 -4.57 1.61 -4.51
C PRO A 10 -4.39 0.76 -3.25
N ALA A 11 -5.49 0.17 -2.76
CA ALA A 11 -5.44 -0.75 -1.65
C ALA A 11 -4.91 -2.10 -2.12
N VAL A 12 -3.82 -2.58 -1.51
CA VAL A 12 -3.18 -3.87 -1.83
C VAL A 12 -3.06 -4.78 -0.61
N VAL A 13 -3.36 -4.26 0.58
CA VAL A 13 -3.42 -5.01 1.83
C VAL A 13 -4.87 -5.01 2.30
N PHE A 14 -5.42 -6.19 2.59
CA PHE A 14 -6.78 -6.32 3.09
C PHE A 14 -6.75 -6.95 4.48
N ILE A 15 -7.22 -6.22 5.49
CA ILE A 15 -7.29 -6.70 6.87
C ILE A 15 -8.73 -7.01 7.20
N ALA A 16 -9.01 -8.27 7.52
CA ALA A 16 -10.29 -8.65 8.10
C ALA A 16 -10.24 -8.48 9.62
N SER A 17 -11.13 -7.67 10.19
CA SER A 17 -11.29 -7.57 11.64
C SER A 17 -12.32 -8.60 12.11
N GLY A 18 -11.85 -9.77 12.53
CA GLY A 18 -12.70 -10.86 13.02
C GLY A 18 -13.27 -11.75 11.91
N ASN A 19 -14.39 -12.43 12.21
CA ASN A 19 -15.00 -13.42 11.32
C ASN A 19 -16.00 -12.82 10.32
N ASP A 20 -16.14 -11.49 10.31
CA ASP A 20 -17.13 -10.80 9.51
C ASP A 20 -16.47 -10.17 8.27
N PRO A 21 -16.71 -10.69 7.05
CA PRO A 21 -16.08 -10.18 5.84
C PRO A 21 -16.48 -8.72 5.52
N GLN A 22 -17.56 -8.21 6.12
CA GLN A 22 -17.99 -6.81 5.95
C GLN A 22 -17.03 -5.81 6.62
N HIS A 23 -16.24 -6.24 7.61
CA HIS A 23 -15.26 -5.39 8.29
C HIS A 23 -13.85 -5.51 7.69
N THR A 24 -13.75 -5.89 6.42
CA THR A 24 -12.48 -5.95 5.71
C THR A 24 -12.04 -4.55 5.27
N GLN A 25 -10.92 -4.07 5.82
CA GLN A 25 -10.34 -2.78 5.48
C GLN A 25 -9.23 -2.94 4.44
N GLY A 26 -9.35 -2.25 3.32
CA GLY A 26 -8.30 -2.17 2.30
C GLY A 26 -7.34 -1.01 2.59
N LEU A 27 -6.04 -1.27 2.67
CA LEU A 27 -4.98 -0.30 2.94
C LEU A 27 -3.89 -0.38 1.86
N CYS A 28 -3.19 0.73 1.61
CA CYS A 28 -1.97 0.73 0.81
C CYS A 28 -0.78 0.24 1.63
N LEU A 29 0.30 -0.15 0.95
CA LEU A 29 1.55 -0.63 1.57
C LEU A 29 2.09 0.33 2.63
N VAL A 30 2.12 1.64 2.34
CA VAL A 30 2.62 2.64 3.30
C VAL A 30 1.75 2.74 4.54
N CYS A 31 0.43 2.88 4.37
CA CYS A 31 -0.47 2.96 5.53
C CYS A 31 -0.46 1.68 6.36
N ALA A 32 -0.32 0.52 5.73
CA ALA A 32 -0.21 -0.78 6.39
C ALA A 32 1.10 -0.93 7.15
N LYS A 33 2.21 -0.43 6.60
CA LYS A 33 3.52 -0.36 7.26
C LYS A 33 3.48 0.55 8.48
N GLU A 34 2.91 1.75 8.35
CA GLU A 34 2.74 2.71 9.45
C GLU A 34 1.89 2.13 10.61
N LEU A 35 0.95 1.24 10.30
CA LEU A 35 0.14 0.53 11.28
C LEU A 35 0.90 -0.64 11.95
N GLY A 36 2.14 -0.92 11.56
CA GLY A 36 2.96 -1.96 12.15
C GLY A 36 2.51 -3.38 11.79
N ILE A 37 1.86 -3.56 10.63
CA ILE A 37 1.38 -4.87 10.22
C ILE A 37 2.57 -5.78 9.91
N LYS A 38 2.83 -6.73 10.81
CA LYS A 38 3.97 -7.65 10.72
C LYS A 38 4.16 -8.30 9.34
N PRO A 39 3.15 -8.91 8.69
CA PRO A 39 3.34 -9.52 7.38
C PRO A 39 3.69 -8.51 6.27
N VAL A 40 3.33 -7.24 6.43
CA VAL A 40 3.70 -6.18 5.48
C VAL A 40 5.15 -5.74 5.72
N ASN A 41 5.55 -5.57 6.99
CA ASN A 41 6.93 -5.27 7.35
C ASN A 41 7.89 -6.37 6.89
N ASP A 42 7.59 -7.63 7.20
CA ASP A 42 8.36 -8.81 6.76
C ASP A 42 8.47 -8.87 5.23
N LEU A 43 7.38 -8.54 4.50
CA LEU A 43 7.39 -8.53 3.04
C LEU A 43 8.29 -7.44 2.48
N MET A 44 8.23 -6.22 3.03
CA MET A 44 9.08 -5.11 2.63
C MET A 44 10.55 -5.41 2.88
N GLU A 45 10.88 -5.95 4.06
CA GLU A 45 12.24 -6.39 4.40
C GLU A 45 12.73 -7.47 3.43
N LYS A 46 11.89 -8.46 3.10
CA LYS A 46 12.24 -9.53 2.15
C LYS A 46 12.42 -9.05 0.71
N MET A 47 11.64 -8.06 0.29
CA MET A 47 11.81 -7.45 -1.03
C MET A 47 13.01 -6.49 -1.05
N GLY A 48 13.60 -6.14 0.09
CA GLY A 48 14.67 -5.14 0.20
C GLY A 48 14.20 -3.73 -0.17
N ILE A 49 12.88 -3.50 -0.19
CA ILE A 49 12.27 -2.22 -0.55
C ILE A 49 12.21 -1.38 0.72
N THR A 50 13.11 -0.40 0.82
CA THR A 50 13.09 0.61 1.88
C THR A 50 12.03 1.68 1.58
N ASP A 51 11.66 2.48 2.58
CA ASP A 51 10.75 3.61 2.37
C ASP A 51 11.22 4.52 1.24
N ASP A 52 12.53 4.78 1.17
CA ASP A 52 13.14 5.60 0.12
C ASP A 52 12.96 4.99 -1.28
N GLN A 53 13.08 3.68 -1.41
CA GLN A 53 12.82 3.00 -2.69
C GLN A 53 11.34 3.02 -3.04
N LEU A 54 10.46 2.88 -2.05
CA LEU A 54 9.02 2.93 -2.27
C LEU A 54 8.59 4.33 -2.73
N GLU A 55 9.15 5.39 -2.15
CA GLU A 55 8.95 6.78 -2.58
C GLU A 55 9.53 7.04 -3.98
N ALA A 56 10.71 6.49 -4.29
CA ALA A 56 11.31 6.59 -5.62
C ALA A 56 10.47 5.86 -6.68
N MET A 57 9.96 4.67 -6.36
CA MET A 57 9.04 3.92 -7.23
C MET A 57 7.71 4.64 -7.41
N GLU A 58 7.18 5.27 -6.36
CA GLU A 58 5.98 6.10 -6.45
C GLU A 58 6.20 7.31 -7.35
N ALA A 59 7.33 8.01 -7.21
CA ALA A 59 7.68 9.13 -8.08
C ALA A 59 7.86 8.71 -9.55
N GLN A 60 8.44 7.53 -9.79
CA GLN A 60 8.57 6.98 -11.13
C GLN A 60 7.22 6.53 -11.73
N MET A 61 6.35 5.92 -10.93
CA MET A 61 5.00 5.52 -11.37
C MET A 61 4.07 6.71 -11.59
N ASP A 62 4.17 7.76 -10.77
CA ASP A 62 3.41 9.01 -10.93
C ASP A 62 3.84 9.73 -12.21
N GLY A 63 5.15 9.81 -12.47
CA GLY A 63 5.70 10.33 -13.73
C GLY A 63 5.28 9.51 -14.97
N LEU A 64 5.20 8.18 -14.84
CA LEU A 64 4.76 7.30 -15.93
C LEU A 64 3.25 7.37 -16.17
N MET A 65 2.43 7.44 -15.12
CA MET A 65 0.97 7.65 -15.23
C MET A 65 0.64 9.02 -15.84
N ASN A 66 1.48 10.03 -15.62
CA ASN A 66 1.32 11.35 -16.23
C ASN A 66 1.76 11.39 -17.71
N MET A 67 2.50 10.39 -18.19
CA MET A 67 2.94 10.26 -19.60
C MET A 67 2.07 9.32 -20.43
N MET A 68 1.10 8.62 -19.84
CA MET A 68 0.09 7.85 -20.55
C MET A 68 -1.27 8.55 -20.40
N PRO A 69 -1.52 9.65 -21.14
CA PRO A 69 -2.88 10.13 -21.28
C PRO A 69 -3.66 9.00 -21.97
N GLY A 70 -4.81 8.64 -21.41
CA GLY A 70 -5.78 7.80 -22.11
C GLY A 70 -6.19 8.41 -23.44
#